data_AF-A0A9W6I3M7-F1
#
_entry.id   AF-A0A9W6I3M7-F1
#
_cell.length_a   1.000
_cell.length_b   1.000
_cell.length_c   1.000
_cell.angle_alpha   90.00
_cell.angle_beta   90.00
_cell.angle_gamma   90.00
#
_symmetry.space_group_name_H-M   'P 1'
#
loop_
_entity.id
_entity.type
_entity.pdbx_description
1 polymer ?
#
loop_
_entity_poly.entity_id
_entity_poly.type
_entity_poly.pdbx_seq_one_letter_code
_entity_poly.pdbx_strand_id
1 'polypeptide(L)'
;MAELRGRVAGRPIGNPAEMKPDPRLVFRACELVDARPGEAVLIGDSDFDMQAAANAGARSIAYANKPGKDTRLVQAESDAVTRSMQELAGIVRASR
;
A
#
# COMPACT_ATOMS: atom_id res chain seq x y z
N MET A 1 13.59 -20.31 -1.50
CA MET A 1 12.88 -19.36 -0.62
C MET A 1 13.61 -18.04 -0.68
N ALA A 2 13.23 -17.14 -1.60
CA ALA A 2 13.82 -15.81 -1.62
C ALA A 2 13.31 -15.03 -0.41
N GLU A 3 14.22 -14.70 0.50
CA GLU A 3 13.98 -13.92 1.69
C GLU A 3 13.67 -12.47 1.29
N LEU A 4 12.39 -12.09 1.23
CA LEU A 4 11.97 -10.69 1.10
C LEU A 4 12.33 -9.93 2.40
N ARG A 5 13.58 -9.47 2.51
CA ARG A 5 14.04 -8.55 3.57
C ARG A 5 14.33 -7.15 3.00
N GLY A 6 13.68 -6.14 3.59
CA GLY A 6 14.33 -4.87 3.95
C GLY A 6 14.62 -3.83 2.86
N ARG A 7 13.90 -3.80 1.74
CA ARG A 7 14.02 -2.67 0.82
C ARG A 7 13.10 -1.52 1.26
N VAL A 8 13.69 -0.38 1.58
CA VAL A 8 12.99 0.82 2.03
C VAL A 8 13.07 1.89 0.95
N ALA A 9 11.92 2.42 0.55
CA ALA A 9 11.81 3.61 -0.29
C ALA A 9 11.22 4.75 0.54
N GLY A 10 11.99 5.82 0.73
CA GLY A 10 11.55 7.04 1.41
C GLY A 10 11.23 8.17 0.43
N ARG A 11 10.53 9.21 0.90
CA ARG A 11 10.27 10.38 0.08
C ARG A 11 11.58 11.10 -0.30
N PRO A 12 11.69 11.64 -1.51
CA PRO A 12 12.73 12.60 -1.87
C PRO A 12 12.68 13.84 -0.96
N ILE A 13 13.85 14.32 -0.54
CA ILE A 13 13.93 15.50 0.34
C ILE A 13 13.61 16.76 -0.49
N GLY A 14 12.75 17.63 0.06
CA GLY A 14 12.51 18.95 -0.52
C GLY A 14 11.51 19.00 -1.68
N ASN A 15 10.79 17.91 -1.98
CA ASN A 15 9.75 17.91 -3.01
C ASN A 15 8.38 17.39 -2.51
N PRO A 16 7.54 18.26 -1.92
CA PRO A 16 6.20 17.89 -1.45
C PRO A 16 5.25 17.41 -2.56
N ALA A 17 5.46 17.84 -3.81
CA ALA A 17 4.61 17.45 -4.94
C ALA A 17 4.72 15.95 -5.28
N GLU A 18 5.81 15.30 -4.85
CA GLU A 18 6.03 13.86 -5.02
C GLU A 18 5.55 13.04 -3.81
N MET A 19 4.82 13.67 -2.88
CA MET A 19 4.12 12.94 -1.83
C MET A 19 2.83 12.33 -2.39
N LYS A 20 2.34 11.29 -1.70
CA LYS A 20 1.02 10.73 -1.96
C LYS A 20 0.00 11.88 -2.05
N PRO A 21 -0.84 11.92 -3.10
CA PRO A 21 -1.28 10.78 -3.90
C PRO A 21 -0.42 10.47 -5.14
N ASP A 22 0.74 11.11 -5.30
CA ASP A 22 1.67 10.78 -6.39
C ASP A 22 2.11 9.29 -6.32
N PRO A 23 2.07 8.54 -7.45
CA PRO A 23 2.33 7.10 -7.48
C PRO A 23 3.81 6.71 -7.40
N ARG A 24 4.74 7.67 -7.45
CA ARG A 24 6.19 7.41 -7.58
C ARG A 24 6.76 6.49 -6.52
N LEU A 25 6.32 6.61 -5.26
CA LEU A 25 6.79 5.71 -4.20
C LEU A 25 6.30 4.27 -4.38
N VAL A 26 5.12 4.07 -4.99
CA VAL A 26 4.61 2.74 -5.32
C VAL A 26 5.44 2.15 -6.46
N PHE A 27 5.71 2.91 -7.52
CA PHE A 27 6.60 2.47 -8.60
C PHE A 27 7.99 2.12 -8.07
N ARG A 28 8.56 2.97 -7.22
CA ARG A 28 9.86 2.73 -6.63
C ARG A 28 9.88 1.47 -5.76
N ALA A 29 8.84 1.22 -4.98
CA ALA A 29 8.73 -0.01 -4.19
C ALA A 29 8.65 -1.25 -5.09
N CYS A 30 7.89 -1.19 -6.18
CA CYS A 30 7.76 -2.27 -7.15
C CYS A 30 9.09 -2.56 -7.87
N GLU A 31 9.80 -1.53 -8.35
CA GLU A 31 11.16 -1.65 -8.92
C GLU A 31 12.12 -2.32 -7.94
N LEU A 32 12.05 -1.93 -6.66
CA LEU A 32 12.90 -2.52 -5.64
C LEU A 32 12.61 -4.01 -5.46
N VAL A 33 11.43 -4.53 -5.73
CA VAL A 33 11.16 -5.97 -5.55
C VAL A 33 11.00 -6.73 -6.86
N ASP A 34 11.35 -6.10 -7.99
CA ASP A 34 11.20 -6.65 -9.34
C ASP A 34 9.77 -7.14 -9.62
N ALA A 35 8.78 -6.32 -9.27
CA ALA A 35 7.37 -6.59 -9.49
C ALA A 35 6.73 -5.52 -10.38
N ARG A 36 5.63 -5.85 -11.06
CA ARG A 36 4.78 -4.85 -11.72
C ARG A 36 3.73 -4.34 -10.73
N PRO A 37 3.28 -3.07 -10.83
CA PRO A 37 2.25 -2.54 -9.94
C PRO A 37 0.98 -3.39 -9.86
N GLY A 38 0.50 -3.93 -10.99
CA GLY A 38 -0.68 -4.80 -11.03
C GLY A 38 -0.50 -6.18 -10.37
N GLU A 39 0.73 -6.55 -10.01
CA GLU A 39 1.08 -7.77 -9.26
C GLU A 39 1.33 -7.48 -7.77
N ALA A 40 1.25 -6.20 -7.38
CA ALA A 40 1.46 -5.74 -6.02
C ALA A 40 0.15 -5.25 -5.39
N VAL A 41 0.12 -5.30 -4.06
CA VAL A 41 -0.93 -4.72 -3.24
C VAL A 41 -0.29 -3.70 -2.30
N LEU A 42 -0.75 -2.45 -2.34
CA LEU A 42 -0.38 -1.45 -1.35
C LEU A 42 -1.25 -1.62 -0.10
N ILE A 43 -0.61 -1.75 1.07
CA ILE A 43 -1.28 -1.69 2.37
C ILE A 43 -0.97 -0.32 2.97
N GLY A 44 -2.01 0.49 3.20
CA GLY A 44 -1.87 1.87 3.69
C GLY A 44 -3.04 2.29 4.57
N ASP A 45 -2.86 3.34 5.35
CA ASP A 45 -3.83 3.76 6.36
C ASP A 45 -4.41 5.17 6.08
N SER A 46 -4.28 5.68 4.86
CA SER A 46 -4.85 6.97 4.47
C SER A 46 -5.55 6.89 3.11
N ASP A 47 -6.42 7.86 2.86
CA ASP A 47 -6.99 8.14 1.54
C ASP A 47 -5.91 8.37 0.48
N PHE A 48 -4.86 9.11 0.85
CA PHE A 48 -3.69 9.32 -0.02
C PHE A 48 -2.97 8.03 -0.42
N ASP A 49 -2.96 7.01 0.44
CA ASP A 49 -2.42 5.69 0.07
C ASP A 49 -3.26 5.05 -1.04
N MET A 50 -4.58 5.03 -0.86
CA MET A 50 -5.49 4.38 -1.80
C MET A 50 -5.42 5.07 -3.17
N GLN A 51 -5.39 6.39 -3.18
CA GLN A 51 -5.21 7.15 -4.42
C GLN A 51 -3.84 6.90 -5.08
N ALA A 52 -2.76 6.79 -4.30
CA ALA A 52 -1.45 6.48 -4.84
C ALA A 52 -1.38 5.06 -5.45
N ALA A 53 -2.05 4.08 -4.84
CA ALA A 53 -2.19 2.74 -5.41
C ALA A 53 -2.96 2.78 -6.74
N ALA A 54 -4.12 3.45 -6.75
CA ALA A 54 -4.93 3.60 -7.96
C ALA A 54 -4.16 4.30 -9.09
N ASN A 55 -3.49 5.42 -8.79
CA ASN A 55 -2.65 6.16 -9.74
C ASN A 55 -1.47 5.32 -10.27
N ALA A 56 -1.00 4.34 -9.51
CA ALA A 56 0.05 3.41 -9.93
C ALA A 56 -0.48 2.19 -10.70
N GLY A 57 -1.81 1.98 -10.75
CA GLY A 57 -2.41 0.75 -11.27
C GLY A 57 -2.16 -0.48 -10.38
N ALA A 58 -1.93 -0.27 -9.09
CA ALA A 58 -1.81 -1.32 -8.09
C ALA A 58 -3.14 -1.55 -7.35
N ARG A 59 -3.32 -2.75 -6.77
CA ARG A 59 -4.42 -2.99 -5.83
C ARG A 59 -4.10 -2.41 -4.46
N SER A 60 -5.11 -2.25 -3.63
CA SER A 60 -5.02 -1.58 -2.34
C SER A 60 -5.78 -2.31 -1.22
N ILE A 61 -5.19 -2.35 -0.04
CA ILE A 61 -5.88 -2.76 1.20
C ILE A 61 -5.72 -1.64 2.22
N ALA A 62 -6.84 -1.07 2.64
CA ALA A 62 -6.85 -0.01 3.61
C ALA A 62 -6.77 -0.57 5.04
N TYR A 63 -5.82 -0.08 5.84
CA TYR A 63 -5.66 -0.45 7.24
C TYR A 63 -6.41 0.55 8.14
N ALA A 64 -7.65 0.19 8.49
CA ALA A 64 -8.50 0.93 9.40
C ALA A 64 -8.09 0.69 10.87
N ASN A 65 -6.90 1.20 11.22
CA ASN A 65 -6.27 1.02 12.53
C ASN A 65 -6.92 1.78 13.70
N LYS A 66 -7.98 2.55 13.45
CA LYS A 66 -8.69 3.36 14.45
C LYS A 66 -10.21 3.30 14.20
N PRO A 67 -11.04 3.42 15.25
CA PRO A 67 -12.49 3.54 15.09
C PRO A 67 -12.88 4.69 14.15
N GLY A 68 -13.88 4.47 13.29
CA GLY A 68 -14.42 5.46 12.34
C GLY A 68 -13.56 5.72 11.10
N LYS A 69 -12.39 5.07 10.99
CA LYS A 69 -11.49 5.22 9.84
C LYS A 69 -11.93 4.40 8.64
N ASP A 70 -12.69 3.33 8.88
CA ASP A 70 -13.30 2.47 7.88
C ASP A 70 -14.21 3.25 6.92
N THR A 71 -15.08 4.13 7.42
CA THR A 71 -15.97 4.92 6.54
C THR A 71 -15.18 5.79 5.56
N ARG A 72 -14.10 6.43 6.01
CA ARG A 72 -13.25 7.29 5.17
C ARG A 72 -12.45 6.50 4.14
N LEU A 73 -11.97 5.32 4.51
CA LEU A 73 -11.18 4.47 3.62
C LEU A 73 -12.04 3.76 2.58
N VAL A 74 -13.29 3.40 2.92
CA VAL A 74 -14.28 2.93 1.95
C VAL A 74 -14.58 4.01 0.90
N GLN A 75 -14.67 5.28 1.31
CA GLN A 75 -14.85 6.41 0.39
C GLN A 75 -13.63 6.67 -0.52
N ALA A 76 -12.45 6.19 -0.15
CA ALA A 76 -11.24 6.30 -0.95
C ALA A 76 -11.09 5.15 -1.97
N GLU A 77 -12.15 4.38 -2.21
CA GLU A 77 -12.24 3.31 -3.20
C GLU A 77 -11.17 2.22 -3.05
N SER A 78 -10.78 1.92 -1.80
CA SER A 78 -9.87 0.79 -1.52
C SER A 78 -10.48 -0.55 -1.98
N ASP A 79 -9.69 -1.46 -2.55
CA ASP A 79 -10.20 -2.77 -2.98
C ASP A 79 -10.65 -3.65 -1.80
N ALA A 80 -10.03 -3.48 -0.63
CA ALA A 80 -10.45 -4.10 0.62
C ALA A 80 -10.04 -3.26 1.84
N VAL A 81 -10.66 -3.54 2.99
CA VAL A 81 -10.33 -2.90 4.27
C VAL A 81 -10.04 -3.97 5.32
N THR A 82 -8.96 -3.80 6.08
CA THR A 82 -8.69 -4.60 7.28
C THR A 82 -8.58 -3.72 8.51
N ARG A 83 -8.89 -4.30 9.67
CA ARG A 83 -8.63 -3.70 10.99
C ARG A 83 -7.44 -4.35 11.70
N SER A 84 -6.78 -5.33 11.07
CA SER A 84 -5.78 -6.19 11.72
C SER A 84 -4.65 -6.59 10.76
N MET A 85 -3.42 -6.13 11.06
CA MET A 85 -2.23 -6.62 10.35
C MET A 85 -1.92 -8.08 10.66
N GLN A 86 -2.38 -8.59 11.82
CA GLN A 86 -2.23 -9.98 12.21
C GLN A 86 -3.05 -10.90 11.31
N GLU A 87 -4.25 -10.47 10.93
CA GLU A 87 -5.10 -11.20 9.99
C GLU A 87 -4.44 -11.29 8.61
N LEU A 88 -3.97 -10.15 8.07
CA LEU A 88 -3.22 -10.11 6.81
C LEU A 88 -1.98 -11.00 6.85
N ALA A 89 -1.20 -10.93 7.92
CA ALA A 89 -0.01 -11.76 8.10
C ALA A 89 -0.36 -13.26 8.14
N GLY A 90 -1.49 -13.62 8.77
CA GLY A 90 -2.01 -14.99 8.79
C GLY A 90 -2.34 -15.48 7.38
N ILE A 91 -3.05 -14.68 6.58
CA ILE A 91 -3.41 -15.01 5.20
C ILE A 91 -2.15 -15.19 4.34
N VAL A 92 -1.23 -14.23 4.37
CA VAL A 92 0.02 -14.29 3.57
C VAL A 92 0.87 -15.51 3.92
N ARG A 93 0.89 -15.94 5.19
CA ARG A 93 1.60 -17.15 5.60
C ARG A 93 0.91 -18.43 5.11
N ALA A 94 -0.43 -18.43 5.06
CA ALA A 94 -1.22 -19.57 4.60
C ALA A 94 -1.26 -19.71 3.07
N SER A 95 -0.99 -18.64 2.32
CA SER A 95 -0.92 -18.66 0.85
C SER A 95 0.42 -19.16 0.30
N ARG A 96 1.22 -19.87 1.11
CA ARG A 96 2.53 -20.44 0.73
C ARG A 96 2.45 -21.93 0.49
#